data_AF-A0A9X2APA0-F1
#
_entry.id   AF-A0A9X2APA0-F1
#
_cell.length_a   1.000
_cell.length_b   1.000
_cell.length_c   1.000
_cell.angle_alpha   90.00
_cell.angle_beta   90.00
_cell.angle_gamma   90.00
#
_symmetry.space_group_name_H-M   'P 1'
#
loop_
_entity.id
_entity.type
_entity.pdbx_description
1 polymer ?
#
loop_
_entity_poly.entity_id
_entity_poly.type
_entity_poly.pdbx_seq_one_letter_code
_entity_poly.pdbx_strand_id
1 'polypeptide(L)'
;MPEATANLATKQVKMEQWFQDNKNYYATGTTSTCAIGASDTTSSKYFSFSCVVSSTAATYTVTATGTGSMNGFVYTVTQDGSKATPGVPAKWTSSTNCWITKKGGVC
;
A
#
# COMPACT_ATOMS: atom_id res chain seq x y z
N MET A 1 1.88 -6.53 11.25
CA MET A 1 2.89 -5.81 10.45
C MET A 1 3.40 -6.67 9.29
N PRO A 2 3.91 -7.90 9.48
CA PRO A 2 4.37 -8.74 8.35
C PRO A 2 3.27 -9.03 7.31
N GLU A 3 2.04 -9.22 7.79
CA GLU A 3 0.85 -9.38 6.94
C GLU A 3 0.62 -8.15 6.03
N ALA A 4 0.76 -6.93 6.54
CA ALA A 4 0.61 -5.71 5.76
C ALA A 4 1.68 -5.64 4.66
N THR A 5 2.95 -5.85 5.02
CA THR A 5 4.07 -5.78 4.09
C THR A 5 4.00 -6.87 3.01
N ALA A 6 3.56 -8.09 3.35
CA ALA A 6 3.38 -9.18 2.40
C ALA A 6 2.24 -8.91 1.41
N ASN A 7 1.11 -8.38 1.89
CA ASN A 7 -0.01 -8.03 1.02
C ASN A 7 0.32 -6.83 0.13
N LEU A 8 1.03 -5.81 0.63
CA LEU A 8 1.51 -4.70 -0.18
C LEU A 8 2.46 -5.18 -1.30
N ALA A 9 3.40 -6.07 -0.99
CA ALA A 9 4.29 -6.65 -1.98
C ALA A 9 3.52 -7.46 -3.04
N THR A 10 2.54 -8.26 -2.63
CA THR A 10 1.67 -9.00 -3.55
C THR A 10 0.89 -8.07 -4.47
N LYS A 11 0.32 -6.99 -3.93
CA LYS A 11 -0.42 -5.99 -4.71
C LYS A 11 0.50 -5.26 -5.69
N GLN A 12 1.73 -4.90 -5.27
CA GLN A 12 2.73 -4.32 -6.17
C GLN A 12 3.03 -5.23 -7.37
N VAL A 13 3.29 -6.52 -7.14
CA VAL A 13 3.58 -7.47 -8.23
C VAL A 13 2.40 -7.56 -9.21
N LYS A 14 1.18 -7.65 -8.69
CA LYS A 14 -0.01 -7.70 -9.55
C LYS A 14 -0.23 -6.37 -10.31
N MET A 15 0.14 -5.22 -9.74
CA MET A 15 0.03 -3.92 -10.42
C MET A 15 0.98 -3.90 -11.61
N GLU A 16 2.21 -4.39 -11.41
CA GLU A 16 3.21 -4.47 -12.47
C GLU A 16 2.76 -5.41 -13.59
N GLN A 17 2.22 -6.59 -13.25
CA GLN A 17 1.65 -7.51 -14.24
C GLN A 17 0.56 -6.81 -15.07
N TRP A 18 -0.36 -6.10 -14.42
CA TRP A 18 -1.41 -5.36 -15.13
C TRP A 18 -0.84 -4.29 -16.07
N PHE A 19 0.19 -3.56 -15.63
CA PHE A 19 0.84 -2.56 -16.46
C PHE A 19 1.52 -3.17 -17.68
N GLN A 20 2.10 -4.37 -17.57
CA GLN A 20 2.67 -5.06 -18.71
C GLN A 20 1.63 -5.32 -19.81
N ASP A 21 0.40 -5.65 -19.42
CA ASP A 21 -0.69 -5.97 -20.33
C ASP A 21 -1.45 -4.74 -20.85
N ASN A 22 -1.64 -3.72 -20.00
CA ASN A 22 -2.55 -2.59 -20.27
C ASN A 22 -1.85 -1.23 -20.43
N LYS A 23 -0.57 -1.14 -20.08
CA LYS A 23 0.26 0.09 -20.10
C LYS A 23 -0.32 1.27 -19.30
N ASN A 24 -1.17 0.98 -18.33
CA ASN A 24 -1.72 1.94 -17.37
C ASN A 24 -2.08 1.19 -16.08
N TYR A 25 -2.29 1.91 -14.98
CA TYR A 25 -2.65 1.33 -13.69
C TYR A 25 -4.15 1.43 -13.33
N TYR A 26 -4.98 1.98 -14.22
CA TYR A 26 -6.40 2.17 -13.97
C TYR A 26 -7.17 0.86 -13.97
N ALA A 27 -8.14 0.75 -13.06
CA ALA A 27 -9.20 -0.22 -13.24
C ALA A 27 -10.07 0.14 -14.45
N THR A 28 -10.53 -0.89 -15.15
CA THR A 28 -11.41 -0.75 -16.31
C THR A 28 -12.59 0.16 -15.97
N GLY A 29 -12.79 1.22 -16.75
CA GLY A 29 -13.89 2.17 -16.59
C GLY A 29 -13.68 3.22 -15.48
N THR A 30 -12.49 3.35 -14.91
CA THR A 30 -12.17 4.35 -13.88
C THR A 30 -10.85 5.07 -14.21
N THR A 31 -10.61 6.23 -13.57
CA THR A 31 -9.34 6.98 -13.69
C THR A 31 -8.72 7.32 -12.34
N SER A 32 -9.21 6.73 -11.25
CA SER A 32 -8.78 7.03 -9.88
C SER A 32 -8.50 5.79 -9.04
N THR A 33 -9.02 4.62 -9.43
CA THR A 33 -8.82 3.36 -8.70
C THR A 33 -7.84 2.45 -9.44
N CYS A 34 -7.07 1.70 -8.65
CA CYS A 34 -6.11 0.75 -9.18
C CYS A 34 -6.80 -0.51 -9.73
N ALA A 35 -6.25 -1.08 -10.80
CA ALA A 35 -6.86 -2.20 -11.52
C ALA A 35 -7.13 -3.45 -10.70
N ILE A 36 -6.23 -3.74 -9.77
CA ILE A 36 -6.42 -4.78 -8.77
C ILE A 36 -7.11 -4.13 -7.59
N GLY A 37 -8.44 -4.32 -7.57
CA GLY A 37 -9.37 -3.89 -6.53
C GLY A 37 -8.66 -3.64 -5.20
N ALA A 38 -8.48 -2.36 -4.92
CA ALA A 38 -7.60 -1.97 -3.85
C ALA A 38 -8.23 -2.08 -2.48
N SER A 39 -9.56 -1.89 -2.45
CA SER A 39 -10.43 -2.03 -1.30
C SER A 39 -10.58 -3.51 -0.95
N ASP A 40 -9.55 -4.05 -0.34
CA ASP A 40 -9.64 -5.33 0.36
C ASP A 40 -9.75 -5.01 1.86
N THR A 41 -10.98 -5.06 2.35
CA THR A 41 -11.28 -4.94 3.79
C THR A 41 -11.49 -6.32 4.43
N THR A 42 -11.37 -7.40 3.65
CA THR A 42 -11.78 -8.75 4.05
C THR A 42 -10.62 -9.73 4.20
N SER A 43 -9.52 -9.57 3.45
CA SER A 43 -8.40 -10.52 3.52
C SER A 43 -7.47 -10.29 4.72
N SER A 44 -7.59 -9.17 5.44
CA SER A 44 -6.72 -8.87 6.57
C SER A 44 -7.48 -8.41 7.80
N LYS A 45 -7.25 -9.14 8.91
CA LYS A 45 -7.90 -8.90 10.21
C LYS A 45 -7.47 -7.58 10.84
N TYR A 46 -6.26 -7.11 10.54
CA TYR A 46 -5.63 -5.97 11.20
C TYR A 46 -5.27 -4.82 10.26
N PHE A 47 -5.55 -4.95 8.95
CA PHE A 47 -5.26 -3.91 7.98
C PHE A 47 -6.37 -3.82 6.93
N SER A 48 -6.75 -2.61 6.55
CA SER A 48 -7.51 -2.35 5.34
C SER A 48 -6.58 -1.84 4.26
N PHE A 49 -6.82 -2.26 3.01
CA PHE A 49 -6.03 -1.81 1.88
C PHE A 49 -6.82 -0.84 1.02
N SER A 50 -6.14 0.13 0.45
CA SER A 50 -6.64 1.04 -0.57
C SER A 50 -5.54 1.34 -1.57
N CYS A 51 -5.90 1.83 -2.75
CA CYS A 51 -4.94 2.19 -3.78
C CYS A 51 -5.55 3.25 -4.67
N VAL A 52 -4.74 4.28 -4.89
CA VAL A 52 -5.09 5.46 -5.68
C VAL A 52 -4.13 5.53 -6.85
N VAL A 53 -4.66 5.77 -8.04
CA VAL A 53 -3.86 6.05 -9.25
C VAL A 53 -3.86 7.55 -9.49
N SER A 54 -2.74 8.09 -9.95
CA SER A 54 -2.68 9.49 -10.35
C SER A 54 -3.41 9.74 -11.67
N SER A 55 -3.64 11.01 -11.99
CA SER A 55 -4.26 11.44 -13.26
C SER A 55 -3.41 11.15 -14.50
N THR A 56 -2.14 10.78 -14.36
CA THR A 56 -1.25 10.44 -15.48
C THR A 56 -1.23 8.93 -15.79
N ALA A 57 -2.05 8.12 -15.10
CA ALA A 57 -2.21 6.68 -15.30
C ALA A 57 -0.98 5.80 -15.04
N ALA A 58 0.19 6.42 -14.82
CA ALA A 58 1.49 5.76 -14.73
C ALA A 58 2.05 5.73 -13.30
N THR A 59 1.34 6.27 -12.31
CA THR A 59 1.75 6.19 -10.91
C THR A 59 0.60 5.79 -10.01
N TYR A 60 0.91 5.03 -8.97
CA TYR A 60 -0.08 4.60 -7.99
C TYR A 60 0.51 4.68 -6.59
N THR A 61 -0.34 4.66 -5.58
CA THR A 61 0.04 4.40 -4.19
C THR A 61 -0.91 3.40 -3.59
N VAL A 62 -0.40 2.22 -3.20
CA VAL A 62 -1.13 1.26 -2.37
C VAL A 62 -0.88 1.61 -0.91
N THR A 63 -1.94 1.71 -0.13
CA THR A 63 -1.90 2.02 1.29
C THR A 63 -2.48 0.86 2.09
N ALA A 64 -1.80 0.46 3.16
CA ALA A 64 -2.31 -0.44 4.19
C ALA A 64 -2.52 0.36 5.48
N THR A 65 -3.76 0.47 5.92
CA THR A 65 -4.16 1.20 7.12
C THR A 65 -4.46 0.21 8.23
N GLY A 66 -3.75 0.30 9.35
CA GLY A 66 -3.91 -0.60 10.48
C GLY A 66 -5.24 -0.37 11.21
N THR A 67 -5.85 -1.46 11.66
CA THR A 67 -7.11 -1.51 12.42
C THR A 67 -6.91 -2.29 13.71
N GLY A 68 -7.84 -2.17 14.65
CA GLY A 68 -7.77 -2.88 15.94
C GLY A 68 -6.45 -2.63 16.67
N SER A 69 -5.71 -3.71 16.95
CA SER A 69 -4.39 -3.63 17.63
C SER A 69 -3.28 -2.98 16.80
N MET A 70 -3.48 -2.81 15.48
CA MET A 70 -2.56 -2.13 14.58
C MET A 70 -3.01 -0.70 14.25
N ASN A 71 -4.05 -0.19 14.91
CA ASN A 71 -4.54 1.16 14.68
C ASN A 71 -3.43 2.21 14.84
N GLY A 72 -3.40 3.17 13.92
CA GLY A 72 -2.37 4.22 13.84
C GLY A 72 -1.18 3.88 12.95
N PHE A 73 -0.99 2.62 12.54
CA PHE A 73 0.00 2.29 11.51
C PHE A 73 -0.55 2.52 10.11
N VAL A 74 0.25 3.17 9.26
CA VAL A 74 -0.03 3.33 7.83
C VAL A 74 1.23 2.97 7.06
N TYR A 75 1.13 2.01 6.15
CA TYR A 75 2.22 1.59 5.26
C TYR A 75 1.84 1.87 3.81
N THR A 76 2.81 2.29 3.00
CA THR A 76 2.57 2.60 1.58
C THR A 76 3.61 1.98 0.68
N VAL A 77 3.22 1.69 -0.57
CA VAL A 77 4.16 1.41 -1.68
C VAL A 77 3.67 2.04 -2.97
N THR A 78 4.60 2.55 -3.74
CA THR A 78 4.37 3.18 -5.04
C THR A 78 4.87 2.30 -6.18
N GLN A 79 4.64 2.72 -7.43
CA GLN A 79 5.00 1.96 -8.64
C GLN A 79 6.51 1.71 -8.78
N ASP A 80 7.34 2.63 -8.30
CA ASP A 80 8.80 2.53 -8.28
C ASP A 80 9.35 1.66 -7.14
N GLY A 81 8.46 1.11 -6.30
CA GLY A 81 8.84 0.32 -5.13
C GLY A 81 9.30 1.14 -3.93
N SER A 82 9.08 2.46 -3.92
CA SER A 82 9.32 3.28 -2.73
C SER A 82 8.38 2.85 -1.61
N LYS A 83 8.96 2.42 -0.48
CA LYS A 83 8.25 1.92 0.70
C LYS A 83 8.29 2.99 1.77
N ALA A 84 7.17 3.23 2.47
CA ALA A 84 7.13 4.15 3.59
C ALA A 84 6.17 3.71 4.68
N THR A 85 6.38 4.22 5.89
CA THR A 85 5.44 4.17 7.01
C THR A 85 5.10 5.60 7.45
N PRO A 86 4.21 6.31 6.72
CA PRO A 86 3.87 7.69 7.05
C PRO A 86 3.08 7.85 8.35
N GLY A 87 2.38 6.82 8.80
CA GLY A 87 1.56 6.85 10.03
C GLY A 87 2.03 5.81 11.03
N VAL A 88 2.20 6.22 12.28
CA VAL A 88 2.57 5.33 13.39
C VAL A 88 1.86 5.73 14.68
N PRO A 89 1.61 4.80 15.62
CA PRO A 89 1.14 5.13 16.96
C PRO A 89 2.17 5.94 17.76
N ALA A 90 1.73 6.54 18.87
CA ALA A 90 2.64 7.23 19.80
C ALA A 90 3.81 6.31 20.24
N LYS A 91 4.98 6.92 20.44
CA LYS A 91 6.25 6.23 20.81
C LYS A 91 6.85 5.36 19.70
N TRP A 92 6.32 5.44 18.49
CA TRP A 92 6.96 4.92 17.28
C TRP A 92 7.49 6.09 16.44
N THR A 93 8.40 5.76 15.54
CA THR A 93 8.99 6.70 14.59
C THR A 93 8.55 6.30 13.19
N SER A 94 7.98 7.23 12.43
CA SER A 94 7.64 7.03 11.03
C SER A 94 8.89 6.92 10.16
N SER A 95 8.74 6.43 8.93
CA SER A 95 9.81 6.36 7.95
C SER A 95 9.26 6.71 6.57
N THR A 96 10.04 7.45 5.78
CA THR A 96 9.73 7.73 4.37
C THR A 96 10.37 6.74 3.41
N ASN A 97 11.25 5.87 3.90
CA ASN A 97 12.16 5.09 3.06
C ASN A 97 11.97 3.57 3.22
N CYS A 98 11.22 3.14 4.23
CA CYS A 98 10.97 1.72 4.44
C CYS A 98 9.71 1.46 5.27
N TRP A 99 9.29 0.19 5.31
CA TRP A 99 8.25 -0.29 6.20
C TRP A 99 8.82 -0.63 7.56
N ILE A 100 8.50 0.16 8.58
CA ILE A 100 9.01 -0.09 9.92
C ILE A 100 8.42 -1.40 10.47
N THR A 101 9.24 -2.15 11.20
CA THR A 101 8.83 -3.40 11.86
C THR A 101 9.06 -3.35 13.37
N LYS A 102 9.83 -2.37 13.87
CA LYS A 102 10.16 -2.21 15.30
C LYS A 102 10.06 -0.78 15.77
N LYS A 103 9.86 -0.62 17.08
CA LYS A 103 9.90 0.67 17.78
C LYS A 103 11.26 1.31 17.56
N GLY A 104 11.28 2.60 17.18
CA GLY A 104 12.48 3.33 16.77
C GLY A 104 12.62 3.57 15.26
N GLY A 105 11.67 3.09 14.44
CA GLY A 105 11.69 3.34 12.99
C GLY A 105 12.58 2.38 12.21
N VAL A 106 12.88 1.21 12.80
CA VAL A 106 13.76 0.21 12.19
C VAL A 106 12.98 -0.66 11.21
N CYS A 107 13.61 -0.87 10.06
CA CYS A 107 13.27 -1.81 9.01
C CYS A 107 14.40 -2.86 9.00
#